data_AF-A0A922MGJ8-F1
#
_entry.id   AF-A0A922MGJ8-F1
#
_cell.length_a   1.000
_cell.length_b   1.000
_cell.length_c   1.000
_cell.angle_alpha   90.00
_cell.angle_beta   90.00
_cell.angle_gamma   90.00
#
_symmetry.space_group_name_H-M   'P 1'
#
loop_
_entity.id
_entity.type
_entity.pdbx_description
1 polymer ?
#
loop_
_entity_poly.entity_id
_entity_poly.type
_entity_poly.pdbx_seq_one_letter_code
_entity_poly.pdbx_strand_id
1 'polypeptide(L)'
;KKTYSLHKYDNLVKPFVIVSCDGHIIDVVGPYAATQTDAEIINHLFIDEESQYRQLFQPNDIFILDRGFRDAIPHLQSIGYQIHKPESLDPGETQLNTEQANKTRKVTLCRWVVEVVNGRFKRDFKLFRQRFLI
;
A
#
# COMPACT_ATOMS: atom_id res chain seq x y z
N LYS A 1 -1.10 -20.84 11.55
CA LYS A 1 0.07 -19.92 11.53
C LYS A 1 -0.35 -18.61 10.86
N LYS A 2 -0.62 -17.53 11.62
CA LYS A 2 -1.10 -16.23 11.06
C LYS A 2 0.01 -15.42 10.35
N THR A 3 1.27 -15.75 10.62
CA THR A 3 2.46 -15.10 10.04
C THR A 3 2.89 -15.72 8.72
N TYR A 4 2.39 -16.90 8.35
CA TYR A 4 2.84 -17.61 7.14
C TYR A 4 2.11 -17.09 5.90
N SER A 5 2.86 -16.58 4.92
CA SER A 5 2.32 -16.14 3.63
C SER A 5 2.43 -17.27 2.61
N LEU A 6 1.31 -17.68 2.03
CA LEU A 6 1.27 -18.66 0.94
C LEU A 6 1.91 -18.13 -0.35
N HIS A 7 1.88 -16.81 -0.56
CA HIS A 7 2.44 -16.19 -1.76
C HIS A 7 3.98 -16.11 -1.73
N LYS A 8 4.57 -16.02 -0.53
CA LYS A 8 6.02 -15.95 -0.33
C LYS A 8 6.63 -17.23 0.25
N TYR A 9 5.76 -18.18 0.62
CA TYR A 9 6.10 -19.45 1.26
C TYR A 9 6.97 -19.27 2.52
N ASP A 10 6.69 -18.25 3.33
CA ASP A 10 7.53 -17.84 4.45
C ASP A 10 6.75 -17.16 5.58
N ASN A 11 7.32 -17.12 6.79
CA ASN A 11 6.81 -16.31 7.89
C ASN A 11 7.21 -14.84 7.71
N LEU A 12 6.23 -13.95 7.69
CA LEU A 12 6.41 -12.53 7.48
C LEU A 12 5.79 -11.73 8.61
N VAL A 13 6.55 -10.76 9.09
CA VAL A 13 6.04 -9.62 9.86
C VAL A 13 5.92 -8.47 8.87
N LYS A 14 4.70 -7.96 8.69
CA LYS A 14 4.40 -6.92 7.69
C LYS A 14 4.24 -5.56 8.38
N PRO A 15 5.30 -4.73 8.45
CA PRO A 15 5.11 -3.32 8.75
C PRO A 15 4.41 -2.67 7.56
N PHE A 16 3.38 -1.87 7.83
CA PHE A 16 2.68 -1.13 6.80
C PHE A 16 3.09 0.34 6.93
N VAL A 17 3.81 0.85 5.93
CA VAL A 17 4.48 2.15 5.98
C VAL A 17 3.66 3.16 5.19
N ILE A 18 3.29 4.27 5.81
CA ILE A 18 2.68 5.43 5.16
C ILE A 18 3.79 6.44 4.91
N VAL A 19 3.99 6.80 3.64
CA VAL A 19 5.11 7.63 3.20
C VAL A 19 4.57 8.79 2.36
N SER A 20 5.11 9.99 2.57
CA SER A 20 4.88 11.14 1.71
C SER A 20 5.58 10.99 0.35
N CYS A 21 5.19 11.80 -0.64
CA CYS A 21 5.77 11.73 -1.98
C CYS A 21 7.26 12.12 -2.04
N ASP A 22 7.81 12.76 -1.01
CA ASP A 22 9.23 13.12 -0.89
C ASP A 22 10.05 12.14 -0.04
N GLY A 23 9.41 11.06 0.46
CA GLY A 23 10.09 9.96 1.15
C GLY A 23 10.19 10.07 2.65
N HIS A 24 9.52 11.05 3.27
CA HIS A 24 9.34 11.07 4.71
C HIS A 24 8.31 10.03 5.14
N ILE A 25 8.63 9.31 6.21
CA ILE A 25 7.70 8.35 6.82
C ILE A 25 6.73 9.17 7.67
N ILE A 26 5.45 9.08 7.34
CA ILE A 26 4.37 9.68 8.12
C ILE A 26 4.06 8.77 9.30
N ASP A 27 3.90 7.47 9.04
CA ASP A 27 3.61 6.49 10.08
C ASP A 27 4.03 5.06 9.66
N VAL A 28 4.18 4.18 10.66
CA VAL A 28 4.41 2.74 10.49
C VAL A 28 3.42 1.99 11.38
N VAL A 29 2.45 1.33 10.76
CA VAL A 29 1.39 0.60 11.45
C VAL A 29 1.58 -0.92 11.39
N GLY A 30 1.02 -1.61 12.40
CA GLY A 30 1.07 -3.05 12.55
C GLY A 30 1.81 -3.48 13.83
N PRO A 31 2.37 -4.70 13.87
CA PRO A 31 2.50 -5.65 12.76
C PRO A 31 1.20 -6.35 12.40
N TYR A 32 0.93 -6.50 11.10
CA TYR A 32 -0.25 -7.21 10.59
C TYR A 32 0.06 -8.68 10.27
N ALA A 33 -0.99 -9.51 10.33
CA ALA A 33 -0.90 -10.90 9.92
C ALA A 33 -0.61 -11.02 8.41
N ALA A 34 0.10 -12.07 7.99
CA ALA A 34 0.41 -12.30 6.58
C ALA A 34 -0.83 -12.61 5.73
N THR A 35 -1.93 -13.00 6.38
CA THR A 35 -3.24 -13.24 5.77
C THR A 35 -4.06 -11.97 5.61
N GLN A 36 -3.68 -10.88 6.28
CA GLN A 36 -4.42 -9.62 6.21
C GLN A 36 -3.96 -8.85 4.98
N THR A 37 -4.92 -8.54 4.12
CA THR A 37 -4.67 -7.85 2.86
C THR A 37 -4.39 -6.37 3.11
N ASP A 38 -3.70 -5.75 2.14
CA ASP A 38 -3.43 -4.32 2.17
C ASP A 38 -4.71 -3.47 2.18
N ALA A 39 -5.75 -3.93 1.47
CA ALA A 39 -7.06 -3.29 1.46
C ALA A 39 -7.78 -3.36 2.82
N GLU A 40 -7.75 -4.52 3.49
CA GLU A 40 -8.33 -4.67 4.84
C GLU A 40 -7.65 -3.76 5.86
N ILE A 41 -6.32 -3.62 5.77
CA ILE A 41 -5.56 -2.73 6.65
C ILE A 41 -5.99 -1.28 6.44
N ILE A 42 -6.04 -0.79 5.19
CA ILE A 42 -6.48 0.58 4.90
C ILE A 42 -7.91 0.82 5.36
N ASN A 43 -8.83 -0.09 5.05
CA ASN A 43 -10.22 0.05 5.49
C ASN A 43 -10.30 0.18 7.01
N HIS A 44 -9.57 -0.65 7.76
CA HIS A 44 -9.52 -0.56 9.22
C HIS A 44 -8.94 0.76 9.74
N LEU A 45 -7.93 1.34 9.08
CA LEU A 45 -7.34 2.62 9.52
C LEU A 45 -8.29 3.81 9.32
N PHE A 46 -9.16 3.74 8.31
CA PHE A 46 -10.01 4.85 7.90
C PHE A 46 -11.51 4.64 8.19
N ILE A 47 -11.90 3.52 8.83
CA ILE A 47 -13.31 3.19 9.10
C ILE A 47 -13.92 4.09 10.17
N ASP A 48 -13.16 4.38 11.24
CA ASP A 48 -13.60 5.22 12.35
C ASP A 48 -13.35 6.69 12.00
N GLU A 49 -14.39 7.52 12.05
CA GLU A 49 -14.32 8.94 11.75
C GLU A 49 -13.44 9.71 12.74
N GLU A 50 -13.33 9.20 13.97
CA GLU A 50 -12.48 9.76 15.02
C GLU A 50 -11.04 9.20 14.98
N SER A 51 -10.70 8.39 13.96
CA SER A 51 -9.35 7.84 13.86
C SER A 51 -8.32 8.94 13.62
N GLN A 52 -7.11 8.74 14.15
CA GLN A 52 -6.00 9.68 13.94
C GLN A 52 -5.72 9.95 12.45
N TYR A 53 -6.02 8.98 11.57
CA TYR A 53 -5.85 9.15 10.12
C TYR A 53 -6.93 10.02 9.51
N ARG A 54 -8.18 9.92 9.98
CA ARG A 54 -9.28 10.81 9.56
C ARG A 54 -9.08 12.24 10.04
N GLN A 55 -8.35 12.45 11.14
CA GLN A 55 -7.97 13.78 11.62
C GLN A 55 -6.73 14.32 10.91
N LEU A 56 -5.77 13.46 10.55
CA LEU A 56 -4.52 13.84 9.89
C LEU A 56 -4.73 14.26 8.43
N PHE A 57 -5.44 13.43 7.65
CA PHE A 57 -5.65 13.68 6.23
C PHE A 57 -6.88 14.54 5.99
N GLN A 58 -6.82 15.40 4.97
CA GLN A 58 -7.89 16.32 4.61
C GLN A 58 -8.63 15.84 3.35
N PRO A 59 -9.91 16.22 3.18
CA PRO A 59 -10.61 15.98 1.92
C PRO A 59 -9.82 16.53 0.73
N ASN A 60 -9.81 15.78 -0.37
CA ASN A 60 -9.01 15.99 -1.59
C ASN A 60 -7.51 15.65 -1.49
N ASP A 61 -7.01 15.18 -0.34
CA ASP A 61 -5.65 14.63 -0.29
C ASP A 61 -5.50 13.47 -1.27
N ILE A 62 -4.29 13.39 -1.86
CA ILE A 62 -3.98 12.43 -2.91
C ILE A 62 -3.32 11.20 -2.31
N PHE A 63 -3.97 10.05 -2.49
CA PHE A 63 -3.44 8.74 -2.12
C PHE A 63 -2.95 8.01 -3.35
N ILE A 64 -1.67 7.67 -3.35
CA ILE A 64 -1.02 6.90 -4.40
C ILE A 64 -0.88 5.45 -3.91
N LEU A 65 -1.70 4.56 -4.45
CA LEU A 65 -1.84 3.18 -3.99
C LEU A 65 -1.35 2.18 -5.03
N ASP A 66 -0.87 1.03 -4.57
CA ASP A 66 -0.63 -0.12 -5.45
C ASP A 66 -1.94 -0.83 -5.83
N ARG A 67 -1.90 -1.71 -6.83
CA ARG A 67 -3.09 -2.46 -7.29
C ARG A 67 -3.72 -3.35 -6.20
N GLY A 68 -2.94 -3.79 -5.22
CA GLY A 68 -3.42 -4.60 -4.09
C GLY A 68 -4.42 -3.89 -3.17
N PHE A 69 -4.58 -2.57 -3.30
CA PHE A 69 -5.53 -1.75 -2.52
C PHE A 69 -6.89 -1.57 -3.20
N ARG A 70 -7.13 -2.23 -4.34
CA ARG A 70 -8.32 -2.04 -5.17
C ARG A 70 -9.62 -2.02 -4.36
N ASP A 71 -9.76 -2.94 -3.41
CA ASP A 71 -10.99 -3.13 -2.64
C ASP A 71 -11.21 -2.07 -1.54
N ALA A 72 -10.19 -1.26 -1.23
CA ALA A 72 -10.28 -0.13 -0.31
C ALA A 72 -10.58 1.20 -1.00
N ILE A 73 -10.47 1.26 -2.33
CA ILE A 73 -10.66 2.50 -3.10
C ILE A 73 -12.06 3.11 -2.90
N PRO A 74 -13.17 2.36 -2.98
CA PRO A 74 -14.49 2.93 -2.80
C PRO A 74 -14.68 3.58 -1.42
N HIS A 75 -14.11 2.97 -0.38
CA HIS A 75 -14.14 3.50 0.99
C HIS A 75 -13.36 4.81 1.12
N LEU A 76 -12.14 4.87 0.57
CA LEU A 76 -11.36 6.10 0.62
C LEU A 76 -11.99 7.23 -0.21
N GLN A 77 -12.61 6.90 -1.34
CA GLN A 77 -13.30 7.89 -2.17
C GLN A 77 -14.58 8.41 -1.51
N SER A 78 -15.33 7.58 -0.77
CA SER A 78 -16.52 8.03 -0.05
C SER A 78 -16.20 9.02 1.08
N ILE A 79 -14.99 8.94 1.65
CA ILE A 79 -14.47 9.91 2.63
C ILE A 79 -14.06 11.24 1.96
N GLY A 80 -13.77 11.23 0.64
CA GLY A 80 -13.42 12.42 -0.14
C GLY A 80 -11.95 12.51 -0.55
N TYR A 81 -11.18 11.41 -0.48
CA TYR A 81 -9.80 11.38 -0.95
C TYR A 81 -9.69 11.13 -2.46
N GLN A 82 -8.63 11.68 -3.07
CA GLN A 82 -8.32 11.44 -4.48
C GLN A 82 -7.38 10.25 -4.61
N ILE A 83 -7.79 9.22 -5.35
CA ILE A 83 -7.04 7.97 -5.43
C ILE A 83 -6.38 7.81 -6.80
N HIS A 84 -5.09 7.55 -6.80
CA HIS A 84 -4.33 7.15 -7.98
C HIS A 84 -3.72 5.76 -7.78
N LYS A 85 -3.94 4.87 -8.76
CA LYS A 85 -3.37 3.53 -8.80
C LYS A 85 -2.90 3.18 -10.21
N PRO A 86 -2.02 2.19 -10.40
CA PRO A 86 -1.72 1.65 -11.71
C PRO A 86 -3.00 1.15 -12.40
N GLU A 87 -3.08 1.36 -13.71
CA GLU A 87 -4.21 0.86 -14.50
C GLU A 87 -4.17 -0.67 -14.61
N SER A 88 -5.34 -1.25 -14.83
CA SER A 88 -5.50 -2.66 -15.14
C SER A 88 -5.81 -2.81 -16.63
N LEU A 89 -5.45 -3.95 -17.21
CA LEU A 89 -5.87 -4.27 -18.57
C LEU A 89 -7.40 -4.36 -18.61
N ASP A 90 -7.98 -3.81 -19.67
CA ASP A 90 -9.40 -3.99 -19.95
C ASP A 90 -9.67 -5.47 -20.33
N PRO A 91 -10.88 -5.99 -20.06
CA PRO A 91 -11.21 -7.37 -20.39
C PRO A 91 -10.99 -7.67 -21.89
N GLY A 92 -10.20 -8.70 -22.18
CA GLY A 92 -9.89 -9.11 -23.55
C GLY A 92 -8.67 -8.42 -24.15
N GLU A 93 -8.13 -7.38 -23.50
CA GLU A 93 -6.92 -6.70 -23.95
C GLU A 93 -5.65 -7.38 -23.44
N THR A 94 -4.60 -7.31 -24.26
CA THR A 94 -3.27 -7.85 -23.90
C THR A 94 -2.31 -6.76 -23.43
N GLN A 95 -2.60 -5.49 -23.72
CA GLN A 95 -1.74 -4.35 -23.42
C GLN A 95 -2.56 -3.12 -23.02
N LEU A 96 -1.96 -2.23 -22.22
CA LEU A 96 -2.56 -0.94 -21.90
C LEU A 96 -2.47 -0.01 -23.12
N ASN A 97 -3.50 0.80 -23.34
CA ASN A 97 -3.40 1.86 -24.33
C ASN A 97 -2.40 2.94 -23.88
N THR A 98 -2.00 3.82 -24.79
CA THR A 98 -0.97 4.85 -24.52
C THR A 98 -1.31 5.73 -23.33
N GLU A 99 -2.57 6.12 -23.17
CA GLU A 99 -3.01 6.98 -22.08
C GLU A 99 -2.95 6.26 -20.72
N GLN A 100 -3.51 5.05 -20.65
CA GLN A 100 -3.47 4.19 -19.46
C GLN A 100 -2.02 3.86 -19.05
N ALA A 101 -1.17 3.57 -20.04
CA ALA A 101 0.23 3.29 -19.81
C ALA A 101 0.96 4.53 -19.25
N ASN A 102 0.65 5.73 -19.76
CA ASN A 102 1.22 6.97 -19.26
C ASN A 102 0.75 7.30 -17.83
N LYS A 103 -0.54 7.13 -17.52
CA LYS A 103 -1.06 7.23 -16.15
C LYS A 103 -0.36 6.26 -15.22
N THR A 104 -0.24 5.00 -15.63
CA THR A 104 0.45 3.95 -14.88
C THR A 104 1.92 4.30 -14.60
N ARG A 105 2.64 4.82 -15.57
CA ARG A 105 4.05 5.25 -15.40
C ARG A 105 4.16 6.37 -14.36
N LYS A 106 3.27 7.37 -14.41
CA LYS A 106 3.25 8.47 -13.42
C LYS A 106 3.06 7.93 -12.00
N VAL A 107 2.06 7.08 -11.79
CA VAL A 107 1.80 6.45 -10.48
C VAL A 107 2.98 5.62 -10.01
N THR A 108 3.57 4.82 -10.91
CA THR A 108 4.69 3.95 -10.58
C THR A 108 5.95 4.73 -10.20
N LEU A 109 6.22 5.87 -10.84
CA LEU A 109 7.33 6.76 -10.49
C LEU A 109 7.18 7.31 -9.07
N CYS A 110 5.99 7.78 -8.69
CA CYS A 110 5.75 8.25 -7.32
C CYS A 110 5.86 7.11 -6.30
N ARG A 111 5.33 5.93 -6.64
CA ARG A 111 5.37 4.73 -5.78
C ARG A 111 6.79 4.25 -5.51
N TRP A 112 7.75 4.52 -6.40
CA TRP A 112 9.15 4.13 -6.21
C TRP A 112 9.74 4.64 -4.88
N VAL A 113 9.31 5.81 -4.42
CA VAL A 113 9.71 6.37 -3.13
C VAL A 113 9.38 5.42 -1.97
N VAL A 114 8.20 4.79 -1.99
CA VAL A 114 7.78 3.78 -0.99
C VAL A 114 8.67 2.55 -1.06
N GLU A 115 9.09 2.12 -2.25
CA GLU A 115 10.02 1.00 -2.42
C GLU A 115 11.40 1.31 -1.83
N VAL A 116 11.90 2.53 -2.02
CA VAL A 116 13.16 3.00 -1.44
C VAL A 116 13.10 2.95 0.08
N VAL A 117 12.04 3.48 0.68
CA VAL A 117 11.84 3.46 2.14
C VAL A 117 11.77 2.03 2.65
N ASN A 118 10.95 1.16 2.04
CA ASN A 118 10.89 -0.25 2.39
C ASN A 118 12.24 -0.97 2.23
N GLY A 119 13.03 -0.60 1.23
CA GLY A 119 14.39 -1.09 1.03
C GLY A 119 15.31 -0.72 2.19
N ARG A 120 15.24 0.52 2.70
CA ARG A 120 15.98 0.97 3.89
C ARG A 120 15.59 0.16 5.12
N PHE A 121 14.29 -0.06 5.36
CA PHE A 121 13.83 -0.90 6.47
C PHE A 121 14.40 -2.33 6.39
N LYS A 122 14.34 -2.96 5.22
CA LYS A 122 14.88 -4.33 5.04
C LYS A 122 16.39 -4.40 5.18
N ARG A 123 17.11 -3.36 4.78
CA ARG A 123 18.57 -3.26 4.93
C ARG A 123 18.95 -3.15 6.40
N ASP A 124 18.32 -2.20 7.10
CA ASP A 124 18.72 -1.77 8.44
C ASP A 124 18.18 -2.72 9.52
N PHE A 125 16.99 -3.30 9.33
CA PHE A 125 16.38 -4.26 10.25
C PHE A 125 16.38 -5.67 9.68
N LYS A 126 17.29 -6.52 10.20
CA LYS A 126 17.42 -7.94 9.80
C LYS A 126 16.11 -8.74 9.96
N LEU A 127 15.26 -8.37 10.91
CA LEU A 127 13.96 -8.98 11.15
C LEU A 127 13.08 -9.04 9.89
N PHE A 128 13.13 -8.01 9.03
CA PHE A 128 12.29 -7.93 7.83
C PHE A 128 12.89 -8.61 6.59
N ARG A 129 14.08 -9.22 6.71
CA ARG A 129 14.77 -9.91 5.61
C ARG A 129 15.16 -11.36 5.92
N GLN A 130 15.29 -11.73 7.20
CA GLN A 130 15.74 -13.06 7.59
C GLN A 130 14.58 -14.06 7.60
N ARG A 131 14.84 -15.22 6.99
CA ARG A 131 14.02 -16.43 7.18
C ARG A 131 14.31 -16.96 8.57
N PHE A 132 13.35 -16.87 9.48
CA PHE A 132 13.44 -17.61 10.73
C PHE A 132 13.09 -19.06 10.41
N LEU A 133 14.12 -19.92 10.31
CA LEU A 133 13.94 -21.36 10.34
C LEU A 133 13.36 -21.68 11.73
N ILE A 134 12.06 -21.97 11.78
CA ILE A 134 11.38 -22.52 12.95
C ILE A 134 10.99 -23.95 12.60
#